data_AF-A0A7J3KV63-F1
#
_entry.id   AF-A0A7J3KV63-F1
#
_cell.length_a   1.000
_cell.length_b   1.000
_cell.length_c   1.000
_cell.angle_alpha   90.00
_cell.angle_beta   90.00
_cell.angle_gamma   90.00
#
_symmetry.space_group_name_H-M   'P 1'
#
loop_
_entity.id
_entity.type
_entity.pdbx_description
1 polymer ?
#
loop_
_entity_poly.entity_id
_entity_poly.type
_entity_poly.pdbx_seq_one_letter_code
_entity_poly.pdbx_strand_id
1 'polypeptide(L)'
;MKGAIGFGEYKVKLLINHKYSLRLYKLCEEYGIPIDNQHNYGIESVFIDIASKYSVTVFMMHGPGWWRHISSKPGCEAYPRGMVKPGGLIERILDKFDNVYADISTTSG
;
A
#
# COMPACT_ATOMS: atom_id res chain seq x y z
N MET A 1 0.15 21.82 15.59
CA MET A 1 -0.47 21.62 14.25
C MET A 1 -1.95 21.41 14.47
N LYS A 2 -2.86 22.06 13.74
CA LYS A 2 -4.30 21.80 13.92
C LYS A 2 -4.98 21.66 12.55
N GLY A 3 -5.27 20.41 12.17
CA GLY A 3 -6.13 20.06 11.04
C GLY A 3 -5.69 18.83 10.24
N ALA A 4 -4.39 18.68 9.97
CA ALA A 4 -3.88 17.55 9.20
C ALA A 4 -3.90 16.26 10.04
N ILE A 5 -4.50 15.21 9.49
CA ILE A 5 -4.66 13.89 10.12
C ILE A 5 -4.06 12.77 9.26
N GLY A 6 -3.20 13.09 8.28
CA GLY A 6 -2.67 12.14 7.29
C GLY A 6 -1.63 12.78 6.38
N PHE A 7 -0.82 11.95 5.74
CA PHE A 7 0.13 12.34 4.69
C PHE A 7 -0.20 11.63 3.38
N GLY A 8 -0.47 12.39 2.31
CA GLY A 8 -0.82 11.87 1.01
C GLY A 8 -1.05 12.97 -0.03
N GLU A 9 -1.15 12.65 -1.33
CA GLU A 9 -0.87 11.34 -1.94
C GLU A 9 0.64 11.11 -2.09
N TYR A 10 1.18 10.03 -1.53
CA TYR A 10 2.59 9.70 -1.73
C TYR A 10 2.77 8.97 -3.08
N LYS A 11 3.07 9.76 -4.11
CA LYS A 11 3.21 9.32 -5.50
C LYS A 11 4.59 9.66 -6.05
N VAL A 12 5.51 8.72 -5.94
CA VAL A 12 6.90 8.89 -6.37
C VAL A 12 7.40 7.69 -7.16
N LYS A 13 8.36 7.90 -8.06
CA LYS A 13 9.00 6.81 -8.83
C LYS A 13 10.12 6.13 -8.03
N LEU A 14 9.80 5.69 -6.81
CA LEU A 14 10.74 5.01 -5.92
C LEU A 14 10.19 3.64 -5.53
N LEU A 15 11.10 2.71 -5.24
CA LEU A 15 10.73 1.48 -4.55
C LEU A 15 10.11 1.82 -3.19
N ILE A 16 9.15 1.02 -2.77
CA ILE A 16 8.46 1.20 -1.48
C ILE A 16 9.42 1.06 -0.28
N ASN A 17 10.55 0.35 -0.43
CA ASN A 17 11.61 0.24 0.58
C ASN A 17 12.75 1.27 0.40
N HIS A 18 12.60 2.27 -0.48
CA HIS A 18 13.65 3.26 -0.67
C HIS A 18 13.91 4.03 0.63
N LYS A 19 15.18 4.35 0.93
CA LYS A 19 15.59 4.99 2.20
C LYS A 19 14.79 6.25 2.57
N TYR A 20 14.34 7.02 1.56
CA TYR A 20 13.51 8.21 1.78
C TYR A 20 12.06 7.87 2.12
N SER A 21 11.49 6.82 1.54
CA SER A 21 10.17 6.29 1.88
C SER A 21 10.18 5.73 3.31
N LEU A 22 11.22 4.96 3.66
CA LEU A 22 11.41 4.45 5.03
C LEU A 22 11.47 5.55 6.09
N ARG A 23 12.12 6.67 5.77
CA ARG A 23 12.17 7.85 6.65
C ARG A 23 10.79 8.50 6.80
N LEU A 24 10.00 8.57 5.73
CA LEU A 24 8.64 9.11 5.78
C LEU A 24 7.71 8.23 6.60
N TYR A 25 7.80 6.90 6.49
CA TYR A 25 7.01 5.97 7.31
C TYR A 25 7.28 6.18 8.80
N LYS A 26 8.56 6.33 9.18
CA LYS A 26 8.93 6.63 10.56
C LYS A 26 8.41 7.98 11.04
N LEU A 27 8.43 9.01 10.20
CA LEU A 27 7.85 10.30 10.55
C LEU A 27 6.33 10.20 10.73
N CYS A 28 5.62 9.51 9.83
CA CYS A 28 4.17 9.33 9.95
C CYS A 28 3.80 8.58 11.25
N GLU A 29 4.59 7.59 11.64
CA GLU A 29 4.50 6.93 12.94
C GLU A 29 4.70 7.93 14.11
N GLU A 30 5.77 8.72 14.09
CA GLU A 30 6.08 9.71 15.14
C GLU A 30 4.98 10.77 15.30
N TYR A 31 4.35 11.16 14.19
CA TYR A 31 3.24 12.11 14.18
C TYR A 31 1.88 11.45 14.44
N GLY A 32 1.80 10.12 14.49
CA GLY A 32 0.55 9.38 14.67
C GLY A 32 -0.45 9.58 13.53
N ILE A 33 0.05 9.73 12.30
CA ILE A 33 -0.79 9.95 11.10
C ILE A 33 -0.57 8.83 10.06
N PRO A 34 -1.61 8.41 9.33
CA PRO A 34 -1.50 7.46 8.24
C PRO A 34 -0.76 8.04 7.03
N ILE A 35 -0.18 7.16 6.23
CA ILE A 35 0.40 7.48 4.92
C ILE A 35 -0.38 6.80 3.79
N ASP A 36 -0.80 7.59 2.81
CA ASP A 36 -1.41 7.12 1.57
C ASP A 36 -0.36 6.87 0.47
N ASN A 37 -0.16 5.60 0.10
CA ASN A 37 0.77 5.16 -0.94
C ASN A 37 0.00 4.71 -2.19
N GLN A 38 0.19 5.41 -3.31
CA GLN A 38 -0.59 5.15 -4.51
C GLN A 38 0.18 4.52 -5.69
N HIS A 39 1.52 4.66 -5.72
CA HIS A 39 2.31 4.34 -6.93
C HIS A 39 3.73 3.84 -6.65
N ASN A 40 4.02 3.36 -5.44
CA ASN A 40 5.34 2.84 -5.12
C ASN A 40 5.57 1.48 -5.79
N TYR A 41 6.78 1.27 -6.29
CA TYR A 41 7.18 0.02 -6.95
C TYR A 41 7.67 -1.02 -5.93
N GLY A 42 7.58 -2.31 -6.30
CA GLY A 42 8.13 -3.42 -5.51
C GLY A 42 7.25 -3.85 -4.33
N ILE A 43 5.96 -3.54 -4.37
CA ILE A 43 5.02 -3.97 -3.31
C ILE A 43 5.04 -5.49 -3.17
N GLU A 44 5.04 -6.18 -4.29
CA GLU A 44 5.00 -7.64 -4.39
C GLU A 44 6.20 -8.36 -3.80
N SER A 45 7.33 -7.67 -3.70
CA SER A 45 8.58 -8.26 -3.24
C SER A 45 8.94 -7.88 -1.81
N VAL A 46 8.65 -6.66 -1.37
CA VAL A 46 9.20 -6.13 -0.10
C VAL A 46 8.16 -5.55 0.86
N PHE A 47 6.90 -5.38 0.46
CA PHE A 47 5.93 -4.68 1.31
C PHE A 47 5.53 -5.47 2.56
N ILE A 48 5.49 -6.80 2.51
CA ILE A 48 5.22 -7.64 3.69
C ILE A 48 6.26 -7.36 4.81
N ASP A 49 7.54 -7.24 4.44
CA ASP A 49 8.61 -6.94 5.40
C ASP A 49 8.48 -5.51 5.94
N ILE A 50 8.07 -4.56 5.09
CA ILE A 50 7.82 -3.18 5.51
C ILE A 50 6.63 -3.11 6.47
N ALA A 51 5.48 -3.70 6.13
CA ALA A 51 4.28 -3.69 6.96
C ALA A 51 4.55 -4.31 8.34
N SER A 52 5.34 -5.39 8.37
CA SER A 52 5.81 -6.03 9.60
C SER A 52 6.77 -5.14 10.41
N LYS A 53 7.78 -4.57 9.75
CA LYS A 53 8.80 -3.74 10.41
C LYS A 53 8.26 -2.42 10.94
N TYR A 54 7.31 -1.82 10.23
CA TYR A 54 6.66 -0.56 10.54
C TYR A 54 5.23 -0.81 11.03
N SER A 55 5.06 -1.74 11.98
CA SER A 55 3.75 -2.21 12.46
C SER A 55 2.88 -1.13 13.11
N VAL A 56 3.47 0.01 13.52
CA VAL A 56 2.75 1.16 14.08
C VAL A 56 2.36 2.17 12.99
N THR A 57 3.06 2.19 11.86
CA THR A 57 2.69 3.04 10.72
C THR A 57 1.43 2.48 10.06
N VAL A 58 0.41 3.32 9.92
CA VAL A 58 -0.81 2.98 9.17
C VAL A 58 -0.59 3.28 7.69
N PHE A 59 -0.70 2.25 6.85
CA PHE A 59 -0.58 2.35 5.40
C PHE A 59 -1.97 2.30 4.76
N MET A 60 -2.32 3.35 4.03
CA MET A 60 -3.43 3.33 3.07
C MET A 60 -2.82 2.99 1.71
N MET A 61 -3.19 1.83 1.16
CA MET A 61 -2.68 1.34 -0.11
C MET A 61 -3.73 1.56 -1.20
N HIS A 62 -3.28 2.09 -2.33
CA HIS A 62 -4.16 2.40 -3.46
C HIS A 62 -3.45 2.22 -4.79
N GLY A 63 -4.24 2.19 -5.86
CA GLY A 63 -3.77 2.38 -7.23
C GLY A 63 -3.52 1.08 -7.99
N PRO A 64 -3.18 1.20 -9.29
CA PRO A 64 -3.16 0.04 -10.19
C PRO A 64 -2.08 -0.98 -9.81
N GLY A 65 -0.90 -0.49 -9.39
CA GLY A 65 0.19 -1.36 -8.93
C GLY A 65 -0.21 -2.22 -7.73
N TRP A 66 -1.06 -1.71 -6.85
CA TRP A 66 -1.63 -2.47 -5.74
C TRP A 66 -2.70 -3.44 -6.25
N TRP A 67 -3.76 -2.92 -6.88
CA TRP A 67 -4.97 -3.66 -7.22
C TRP A 67 -4.77 -4.78 -8.25
N ARG A 68 -3.73 -4.73 -9.09
CA ARG A 68 -3.37 -5.88 -9.94
C ARG A 68 -3.14 -7.17 -9.16
N HIS A 69 -2.70 -7.07 -7.91
CA HIS A 69 -2.35 -8.23 -7.08
C HIS A 69 -3.52 -8.76 -6.22
N ILE A 70 -4.75 -8.31 -6.48
CA ILE A 70 -5.96 -8.88 -5.85
C ILE A 70 -6.20 -10.31 -6.32
N SER A 71 -5.78 -10.65 -7.55
CA SER A 71 -5.83 -12.01 -8.10
C SER A 71 -4.55 -12.76 -7.78
N SER A 72 -4.66 -14.05 -7.44
CA SER A 72 -3.48 -14.93 -7.26
C SER A 72 -2.68 -15.16 -8.55
N LYS A 73 -3.28 -14.87 -9.71
CA LYS A 73 -2.61 -14.90 -11.01
C LYS A 73 -2.73 -13.52 -11.68
N PRO A 74 -1.92 -12.53 -11.26
CA PRO A 74 -1.97 -11.19 -11.84
C PRO A 74 -1.51 -11.24 -13.30
N GLY A 75 -2.27 -10.59 -14.20
CA GLY A 75 -1.84 -10.39 -15.59
C GLY A 75 -0.96 -9.15 -15.74
N CYS A 76 -0.80 -8.69 -16.99
CA CYS A 76 -0.03 -7.48 -17.30
C CYS A 76 -0.84 -6.19 -17.11
N GLU A 77 -2.16 -6.32 -16.97
CA GLU A 77 -3.07 -5.22 -16.73
C GLU A 77 -2.86 -4.55 -15.38
N ALA A 78 -3.14 -3.25 -15.36
CA ALA A 78 -3.02 -2.42 -14.17
C ALA A 78 -4.19 -2.67 -13.19
N TYR A 79 -5.36 -3.01 -13.71
CA TYR A 79 -6.50 -3.50 -12.95
C TYR A 79 -6.99 -4.80 -13.58
N PRO A 80 -7.11 -5.91 -12.83
CA PRO A 80 -7.56 -7.17 -13.37
C PRO A 80 -8.95 -7.02 -13.97
N ARG A 81 -9.18 -7.63 -15.13
CA ARG A 81 -10.49 -7.67 -15.78
C ARG A 81 -11.05 -9.09 -15.68
N GLY A 82 -12.36 -9.20 -15.46
CA GLY A 82 -13.03 -10.48 -15.33
C GLY A 82 -12.84 -11.11 -13.95
N MET A 83 -12.78 -12.44 -13.90
CA MET A 83 -12.81 -13.20 -12.65
C MET A 83 -11.50 -13.08 -11.87
N VAL A 84 -11.58 -12.60 -10.63
CA VAL A 84 -10.47 -12.58 -9.66
C VAL A 84 -10.27 -13.99 -9.12
N LYS A 85 -9.03 -14.51 -9.17
CA LYS A 85 -8.70 -15.79 -8.55
C LYS A 85 -8.34 -15.61 -7.07
N PRO A 86 -8.95 -16.36 -6.13
CA PRO A 86 -8.63 -16.28 -4.70
C PRO A 86 -7.15 -16.54 -4.40
N GLY A 87 -6.69 -16.07 -3.25
CA GLY A 87 -5.30 -16.19 -2.78
C GLY A 87 -4.39 -15.09 -3.34
N GLY A 88 -4.93 -13.90 -3.59
CA GLY A 88 -4.17 -12.74 -4.04
C GLY A 88 -3.11 -12.31 -3.01
N LEU A 89 -2.13 -11.50 -3.43
CA LEU A 89 -1.20 -10.92 -2.47
C LEU A 89 -1.92 -9.92 -1.55
N ILE A 90 -2.84 -9.12 -2.10
CA ILE A 90 -3.61 -8.14 -1.31
C ILE A 90 -4.39 -8.85 -0.22
N GLU A 91 -5.09 -9.93 -0.57
CA GLU A 91 -5.85 -10.76 0.38
C GLU A 91 -4.96 -11.21 1.55
N ARG A 92 -3.77 -11.77 1.25
CA ARG A 92 -2.82 -12.18 2.29
C ARG A 92 -2.29 -11.03 3.15
N ILE A 93 -2.10 -9.84 2.57
CA ILE A 93 -1.63 -8.68 3.32
C ILE A 93 -2.73 -8.19 4.25
N LEU A 94 -3.94 -8.01 3.74
CA LEU A 94 -5.08 -7.50 4.52
C LEU A 94 -5.54 -8.49 5.60
N ASP A 95 -5.38 -9.79 5.38
CA ASP A 95 -5.65 -10.83 6.39
C ASP A 95 -4.59 -10.83 7.52
N LYS A 96 -3.34 -10.48 7.20
CA LYS A 96 -2.19 -10.61 8.12
C LYS A 96 -1.87 -9.34 8.90
N PHE A 97 -2.14 -8.16 8.36
CA PHE A 97 -1.61 -6.90 8.89
C PHE A 97 -2.72 -5.90 9.23
N ASP A 98 -2.94 -5.66 10.53
CA ASP A 98 -3.94 -4.70 11.05
C ASP A 98 -3.61 -3.22 10.75
N ASN A 99 -2.38 -2.94 10.31
CA ASN A 99 -1.90 -1.60 9.98
C ASN A 99 -1.94 -1.29 8.47
N VAL A 100 -2.54 -2.16 7.66
CA VAL A 100 -2.68 -1.97 6.20
C VAL A 100 -4.15 -1.92 5.82
N TYR A 101 -4.53 -0.84 5.14
CA TYR A 101 -5.87 -0.62 4.62
C TYR A 101 -5.81 -0.39 3.12
N ALA A 102 -6.91 -0.64 2.42
CA ALA A 102 -7.02 -0.43 0.98
C ALA A 102 -8.13 0.58 0.65
N ASP A 103 -7.83 1.53 -0.22
CA ASP A 103 -8.80 2.52 -0.70
C ASP A 103 -9.38 2.13 -2.07
N ILE A 104 -10.71 2.14 -2.17
CA ILE A 104 -11.51 1.82 -3.35
C ILE A 104 -11.99 3.06 -4.12
N SER A 105 -11.42 4.24 -3.84
CA SER A 105 -11.80 5.48 -4.51
C SER A 105 -11.54 5.45 -6.03
N THR A 106 -12.20 6.36 -6.75
CA THR A 106 -12.06 6.51 -8.21
C THR A 106 -12.50 5.26 -8.97
N THR A 107 -11.61 4.64 -9.75
CA THR A 107 -11.89 3.44 -10.57
C THR A 107 -11.27 2.18 -9.97
N SER A 108 -10.93 2.22 -8.67
CA SER A 108 -10.21 1.17 -7.97
C SER A 108 -11.11 0.16 -7.23
N GLY A 109 -12.42 0.24 -7.46
CA GLY A 109 -13.45 -0.73 -7.02
C GLY A 109 -14.20 -1.31 -8.20
#